data_AF-C0XK29-F1
#
_entry.id   AF-C0XK29-F1
#
_cell.length_a   1.000
_cell.length_b   1.000
_cell.length_c   1.000
_cell.angle_alpha   90.00
_cell.angle_beta   90.00
_cell.angle_gamma   90.00
#
_symmetry.space_group_name_H-M   'P 1'
#
loop_
_entity.id
_entity.type
_entity.pdbx_description
1 polymer ?
#
loop_
_entity_poly.entity_id
_entity_poly.type
_entity_poly.pdbx_seq_one_letter_code
_entity_poly.pdbx_strand_id
1 'polypeptide(L)'
;MTVKYYFGEGKRKQMSKSRLEAFTDGVVSIVLTLLVLTIQIPDAPTWQSLWKVRLIFFAYVVSFGFVAVIWVAHHRLFQLTDYVNDKVVWANIFWLFWLTLSPAVTIWVGQHPFDVVPNLAYVFIFTMWSVSFEILVRELLKIHRPDSKLARVLRHDRRSLYSDVINVLIFIGVFFVPIIGLIGRFFVTALWVFPYRIPAGVPKAEVKQGETPTIDEKRVQERQQLVKGGIAVEKPKKKHKRFFLRHRK
;
A
#
# COMPACT_ATOMS: atom_id res chain seq x y z
N MET A 1 -37.14 -17.14 39.09
CA MET A 1 -36.28 -15.97 38.81
C MET A 1 -35.22 -16.44 37.81
N THR A 2 -35.45 -16.21 36.51
CA THR A 2 -34.65 -16.82 35.44
C THR A 2 -33.69 -15.76 34.91
N VAL A 3 -32.39 -15.92 35.20
CA VAL A 3 -31.34 -15.02 34.74
C VAL A 3 -31.14 -15.22 33.24
N LYS A 4 -31.58 -14.26 32.44
CA LYS A 4 -31.21 -14.16 31.01
C LYS A 4 -29.77 -13.65 30.93
N TYR A 5 -28.85 -14.51 30.53
CA TYR A 5 -27.52 -14.11 30.10
C TYR A 5 -27.64 -13.32 28.79
N TYR A 6 -27.47 -12.00 28.86
CA TYR A 6 -27.20 -11.20 27.67
C TYR A 6 -25.80 -11.57 27.17
N PHE A 7 -25.71 -12.55 26.28
CA PHE A 7 -24.57 -12.65 25.38
C PHE A 7 -24.58 -11.36 24.54
N GLY A 8 -23.81 -10.37 24.97
CA GLY A 8 -23.47 -9.25 24.12
C GLY A 8 -22.72 -9.84 22.93
N GLU A 9 -23.33 -9.80 21.75
CA GLU A 9 -22.59 -9.97 20.50
C GLU A 9 -21.50 -8.90 20.49
N GLY A 10 -20.29 -9.30 20.88
CA GLY A 10 -19.13 -8.44 20.78
C GLY A 10 -18.98 -8.09 19.30
N LYS A 11 -19.39 -6.87 18.91
CA LYS A 11 -19.07 -6.30 17.60
C LYS A 11 -17.57 -6.45 17.44
N ARG A 12 -17.13 -7.45 16.66
CA ARG A 12 -15.71 -7.62 16.33
C ARG A 12 -15.25 -6.29 15.77
N LYS A 13 -14.32 -5.64 16.48
CA LYS A 13 -13.77 -4.36 16.08
C LYS A 13 -12.98 -4.61 14.79
N GLN A 14 -13.65 -4.41 13.65
CA GLN A 14 -13.04 -4.61 12.34
C GLN A 14 -11.83 -3.69 12.20
N MET A 15 -10.79 -4.19 11.53
CA MET A 15 -9.60 -3.39 11.25
C MET A 15 -10.01 -2.13 10.48
N SER A 16 -9.53 -0.96 10.91
CA SER A 16 -9.75 0.25 10.13
C SER A 16 -8.90 0.22 8.86
N LYS A 17 -9.50 0.67 7.75
CA LYS A 17 -8.82 0.89 6.47
C LYS A 17 -7.49 1.65 6.64
N SER A 18 -7.51 2.75 7.39
CA SER A 18 -6.32 3.57 7.67
C SER A 18 -5.19 2.79 8.36
N ARG A 19 -5.50 1.83 9.25
CA ARG A 19 -4.48 1.00 9.89
C ARG A 19 -3.85 0.01 8.90
N LEU A 20 -4.63 -0.55 7.98
CA LEU A 20 -4.12 -1.44 6.94
C LEU A 20 -3.21 -0.68 5.97
N GLU A 21 -3.60 0.54 5.57
CA GLU A 21 -2.77 1.42 4.73
C GLU A 21 -1.45 1.75 5.42
N ALA A 22 -1.50 2.23 6.67
CA ALA A 22 -0.29 2.58 7.43
C ALA A 22 0.66 1.38 7.60
N PHE A 23 0.13 0.18 7.84
CA PHE A 23 0.94 -1.04 7.88
C PHE A 23 1.60 -1.33 6.53
N THR A 24 0.83 -1.19 5.45
CA THR A 24 1.32 -1.43 4.09
C THR A 24 2.41 -0.44 3.70
N ASP A 25 2.20 0.85 3.97
CA ASP A 25 3.18 1.92 3.72
C ASP A 25 4.48 1.68 4.48
N GLY A 26 4.39 1.21 5.73
CA GLY A 26 5.55 0.83 6.53
C GLY A 26 6.36 -0.29 5.88
N VAL A 27 5.70 -1.36 5.43
CA VAL A 27 6.38 -2.50 4.78
C VAL A 27 6.98 -2.08 3.43
N VAL A 28 6.23 -1.34 2.61
CA VAL A 28 6.72 -0.86 1.30
C VAL A 28 7.94 0.06 1.47
N SER A 29 7.91 0.95 2.46
CA SER A 29 9.04 1.86 2.75
C SER A 29 10.30 1.09 3.13
N ILE A 30 10.17 0.03 3.95
CA ILE A 30 11.29 -0.85 4.29
C ILE A 30 11.81 -1.58 3.04
N VAL A 31 10.93 -2.10 2.18
CA VAL A 31 11.37 -2.76 0.95
C VAL A 31 12.13 -1.81 0.02
N LEU A 32 11.65 -0.57 -0.14
CA LEU A 32 12.34 0.45 -0.94
C LEU A 32 13.75 0.76 -0.40
N THR A 33 13.93 0.82 0.92
CA THR A 33 15.25 1.04 1.51
C THR A 33 16.13 -0.21 1.49
N LEU A 34 15.58 -1.41 1.58
CA LEU A 34 16.34 -2.65 1.40
C LEU A 34 16.85 -2.82 -0.04
N LEU A 35 16.10 -2.33 -1.03
CA LEU A 35 16.52 -2.39 -2.43
C LEU A 35 17.84 -1.64 -2.66
N VAL A 36 18.08 -0.48 -2.05
CA VAL A 36 19.36 0.23 -2.28
C VAL A 36 20.55 -0.54 -1.70
N LEU A 37 20.34 -1.34 -0.66
CA LEU A 37 21.38 -2.20 -0.08
C LEU A 37 21.81 -3.35 -1.01
N THR A 38 21.05 -3.61 -2.08
CA THR A 38 21.43 -4.60 -3.10
C THR A 38 22.56 -4.11 -4.00
N ILE A 39 22.82 -2.80 -4.04
CA ILE A 39 23.89 -2.22 -4.84
C ILE A 39 25.22 -2.46 -4.13
N GLN A 40 26.04 -3.32 -4.72
CA GLN A 40 27.40 -3.57 -4.22
C GLN A 40 28.34 -2.50 -4.76
N ILE A 41 28.93 -1.71 -3.87
CA ILE A 41 29.97 -0.75 -4.23
C ILE A 41 31.25 -1.55 -4.51
N PRO A 42 31.87 -1.40 -5.69
CA PRO A 42 33.09 -2.13 -6.00
C PRO A 42 34.27 -1.61 -5.17
N ASP A 43 35.16 -2.52 -4.75
CA ASP A 43 36.30 -2.19 -3.87
C ASP A 43 37.26 -1.18 -4.50
N ALA A 44 37.55 -1.33 -5.79
CA ALA A 44 38.46 -0.44 -6.51
C ALA A 44 37.70 0.84 -6.95
N PRO A 45 38.12 2.04 -6.51
CA PRO A 45 37.46 3.31 -6.81
C PRO A 45 37.79 3.81 -8.23
N THR A 46 37.40 3.04 -9.25
CA THR A 46 37.66 3.35 -10.67
C THR A 46 36.37 3.30 -11.48
N TRP A 47 36.33 4.07 -12.58
CA TRP A 47 35.21 4.07 -13.52
C TRP A 47 34.95 2.68 -14.12
N GLN A 48 36.01 1.92 -14.38
CA GLN A 48 35.94 0.55 -14.91
C GLN A 48 35.26 -0.39 -13.91
N SER A 49 35.57 -0.27 -12.62
CA SER A 49 34.92 -1.08 -11.58
C SER A 49 33.45 -0.71 -11.42
N LEU A 50 33.10 0.58 -11.49
CA LEU A 50 31.70 1.02 -11.48
C LEU A 50 30.93 0.49 -12.69
N TRP A 51 31.55 0.47 -13.86
CA TRP A 51 30.94 -0.09 -15.07
C TRP A 51 30.67 -1.60 -14.94
N LYS A 52 31.47 -2.35 -14.17
CA LYS A 52 31.22 -3.79 -13.94
C LYS A 52 29.89 -4.05 -13.22
N VAL A 53 29.47 -3.16 -12.32
CA VAL A 53 28.21 -3.32 -11.54
C VAL A 53 26.97 -2.73 -12.21
N ARG A 54 27.07 -2.26 -13.47
CA ARG A 54 25.97 -1.63 -14.22
C ARG A 54 24.67 -2.45 -14.27
N LEU A 55 24.76 -3.78 -14.33
CA LEU A 55 23.58 -4.67 -14.39
C LEU A 55 22.93 -4.85 -13.01
N ILE A 56 23.71 -4.85 -11.93
CA ILE A 56 23.20 -4.81 -10.56
C ILE A 56 22.45 -3.48 -10.35
N PHE A 57 23.07 -2.37 -10.74
CA PHE A 57 22.42 -1.06 -10.67
C PHE A 57 21.16 -0.98 -11.52
N PHE A 58 21.17 -1.54 -12.73
CA PHE A 58 19.99 -1.60 -13.58
C PHE A 58 18.86 -2.43 -12.94
N ALA A 59 19.17 -3.61 -12.38
CA ALA A 59 18.20 -4.43 -11.67
C ALA A 59 17.60 -3.70 -10.46
N TYR A 60 18.42 -2.96 -9.72
CA TYR A 60 17.96 -2.07 -8.66
C TYR A 60 16.96 -1.03 -9.19
N VAL A 61 17.30 -0.28 -10.26
CA VAL A 61 16.43 0.78 -10.81
C VAL A 61 15.10 0.20 -11.29
N VAL A 62 15.13 -0.94 -12.00
CA VAL A 62 13.92 -1.62 -12.48
C VAL A 62 13.02 -2.01 -11.30
N SER A 63 13.61 -2.58 -10.25
CA SER A 63 12.86 -3.10 -9.09
C SER A 63 12.35 -1.97 -8.20
N PHE A 64 13.15 -0.93 -7.95
CA PHE A 64 12.73 0.26 -7.23
C PHE A 64 11.58 0.97 -7.96
N GLY A 65 11.74 1.19 -9.27
CA GLY A 65 10.71 1.80 -10.11
C GLY A 65 9.42 0.99 -10.07
N PHE A 66 9.53 -0.33 -10.12
CA PHE A 66 8.38 -1.21 -10.00
C PHE A 66 7.64 -1.05 -8.66
N VAL A 67 8.36 -1.16 -7.54
CA VAL A 67 7.75 -1.04 -6.20
C VAL A 67 7.09 0.34 -6.03
N ALA A 68 7.74 1.41 -6.50
CA ALA A 68 7.19 2.76 -6.44
C ALA A 68 5.91 2.92 -7.28
N VAL A 69 5.92 2.43 -8.53
CA VAL A 69 4.76 2.49 -9.42
C VAL A 69 3.58 1.76 -8.82
N ILE A 70 3.79 0.59 -8.22
CA ILE A 70 2.66 -0.09 -7.59
C ILE A 70 2.25 0.61 -6.31
N TRP A 71 3.16 1.07 -5.47
CA TRP A 71 2.74 1.79 -4.27
C TRP A 71 1.75 2.91 -4.61
N VAL A 72 1.99 3.63 -5.72
CA VAL A 72 1.04 4.61 -6.27
C VAL A 72 -0.30 3.97 -6.68
N ALA A 73 -0.29 2.81 -7.36
CA ALA A 73 -1.49 2.08 -7.74
C ALA A 73 -2.30 1.56 -6.53
N HIS A 74 -1.61 1.03 -5.50
CA HIS A 74 -2.20 0.59 -4.23
C HIS A 74 -2.81 1.76 -3.48
N HIS A 75 -2.08 2.87 -3.33
CA HIS A 75 -2.60 4.07 -2.67
C HIS A 75 -3.88 4.57 -3.35
N ARG A 76 -3.91 4.62 -4.70
CA ARG A 76 -5.11 4.98 -5.47
C ARG A 76 -6.26 3.99 -5.29
N LEU A 77 -5.98 2.69 -5.27
CA LEU A 77 -6.98 1.64 -5.03
C LEU A 77 -7.66 1.84 -3.67
N PHE A 78 -6.87 2.09 -2.63
CA PHE A 78 -7.35 2.30 -1.29
C PHE A 78 -8.06 3.65 -1.12
N GLN A 79 -7.67 4.71 -1.85
CA GLN A 79 -8.46 5.95 -1.91
C GLN A 79 -9.90 5.74 -2.40
N LEU A 80 -10.15 4.76 -3.28
CA LEU A 80 -11.47 4.41 -3.81
C LEU A 80 -12.26 3.42 -2.92
N THR A 81 -11.63 2.87 -1.89
CA THR A 81 -12.19 1.85 -0.99
C THR A 81 -12.87 2.50 0.21
N ASP A 82 -14.07 2.07 0.59
CA ASP A 82 -14.80 2.65 1.73
C ASP A 82 -14.49 1.93 3.06
N TYR A 83 -14.43 0.60 3.02
CA TYR A 83 -14.15 -0.25 4.19
C TYR A 83 -13.41 -1.54 3.81
N VAL A 84 -12.85 -2.21 4.81
CA VAL A 84 -12.09 -3.46 4.66
C VAL A 84 -12.62 -4.52 5.61
N ASN A 85 -12.50 -5.80 5.23
CA ASN A 85 -12.80 -6.94 6.08
C ASN A 85 -11.55 -7.82 6.28
N ASP A 86 -11.67 -8.87 7.08
CA ASP A 86 -10.54 -9.76 7.38
C ASP A 86 -9.97 -10.45 6.13
N LYS A 87 -10.80 -10.76 5.12
CA LYS A 87 -10.32 -11.37 3.86
C LYS A 87 -9.43 -10.41 3.06
N VAL A 88 -9.81 -9.14 2.97
CA VAL A 88 -9.01 -8.09 2.34
C VAL A 88 -7.69 -7.90 3.08
N VAL A 89 -7.70 -7.95 4.41
CA VAL A 89 -6.48 -7.87 5.23
C VAL A 89 -5.52 -9.01 4.88
N TRP A 90 -5.99 -10.26 4.86
CA TRP A 90 -5.16 -11.42 4.51
C TRP A 90 -4.67 -11.38 3.06
N ALA A 91 -5.50 -10.95 2.12
CA ALA A 91 -5.07 -10.74 0.73
C ALA A 91 -3.96 -9.69 0.62
N ASN A 92 -4.05 -8.59 1.38
CA ASN A 92 -3.02 -7.57 1.43
C ASN A 92 -1.72 -8.09 2.05
N ILE A 93 -1.79 -8.90 3.12
CA ILE A 93 -0.62 -9.55 3.72
C ILE A 93 0.05 -10.51 2.72
N PHE A 94 -0.74 -11.30 2.00
CA PHE A 94 -0.23 -12.21 0.98
C PHE A 94 0.46 -11.45 -0.16
N TRP A 95 -0.07 -10.31 -0.56
CA TRP A 95 0.58 -9.42 -1.52
C TRP A 95 1.89 -8.82 -0.99
N LEU A 96 1.91 -8.38 0.27
CA LEU A 96 3.13 -7.89 0.93
C LEU A 96 4.21 -8.96 1.04
N PHE A 97 3.84 -10.22 1.28
CA PHE A 97 4.80 -11.33 1.34
C PHE A 97 5.63 -11.45 0.06
N TRP A 98 5.00 -11.39 -1.12
CA TRP A 98 5.75 -11.44 -2.37
C TRP A 98 6.62 -10.20 -2.56
N LEU A 99 6.16 -9.04 -2.08
CA LEU A 99 6.91 -7.80 -2.15
C LEU A 99 8.20 -7.85 -1.31
N THR A 100 8.17 -8.47 -0.12
CA THR A 100 9.35 -8.55 0.75
C THR A 100 10.45 -9.45 0.20
N LEU A 101 10.13 -10.35 -0.74
CA LEU A 101 11.13 -11.17 -1.44
C LEU A 101 11.85 -10.41 -2.57
N SER A 102 11.31 -9.26 -2.99
CA SER A 102 11.86 -8.50 -4.12
C SER A 102 13.34 -8.09 -3.98
N PRO A 103 13.85 -7.67 -2.80
CA PRO A 103 15.27 -7.31 -2.70
C PRO A 103 16.20 -8.50 -2.97
N ALA A 104 15.84 -9.69 -2.47
CA ALA A 104 16.63 -10.90 -2.63
C ALA A 104 16.74 -11.34 -4.09
N VAL A 105 15.64 -11.34 -4.84
CA VAL A 105 15.70 -11.69 -6.27
C VAL A 105 16.33 -10.58 -7.12
N THR A 106 16.27 -9.32 -6.68
CA THR A 106 16.88 -8.18 -7.37
C THR A 106 18.40 -8.26 -7.36
N ILE A 107 19.01 -8.51 -6.20
CA ILE A 107 20.46 -8.68 -6.12
C ILE A 107 20.90 -9.91 -6.92
N TRP A 108 20.14 -11.01 -6.82
CA TRP A 108 20.50 -12.27 -7.46
C TRP A 108 20.50 -12.16 -8.99
N VAL A 109 19.45 -11.57 -9.59
CA VAL A 109 19.42 -11.33 -11.04
C VAL A 109 20.44 -10.28 -11.47
N GLY A 110 20.74 -9.30 -10.62
CA GLY A 110 21.77 -8.29 -10.90
C GLY A 110 23.18 -8.88 -11.01
N GLN A 111 23.50 -9.84 -10.13
CA GLN A 111 24.78 -10.56 -10.11
C GLN A 111 24.89 -11.60 -11.22
N HIS A 112 23.77 -12.26 -11.54
CA HIS A 112 23.67 -13.35 -12.50
C HIS A 112 22.66 -13.07 -13.63
N PRO A 113 22.83 -11.97 -14.38
CA PRO A 113 21.80 -11.48 -15.31
C PRO A 113 21.63 -12.37 -16.54
N PHE A 114 22.59 -13.23 -16.84
CA PHE A 114 22.58 -14.16 -17.97
C PHE A 114 22.28 -15.61 -17.57
N ASP A 115 22.02 -15.88 -16.28
CA ASP A 115 21.70 -17.22 -15.82
C ASP A 115 20.17 -17.42 -15.77
N VAL A 116 19.73 -18.62 -16.11
CA VAL A 116 18.30 -18.98 -16.20
C VAL A 116 17.61 -18.87 -14.84
N VAL A 117 18.16 -19.51 -13.80
CA VAL A 117 17.50 -19.65 -12.49
C VAL A 117 17.25 -18.30 -11.80
N PRO A 118 18.20 -17.36 -11.73
CA PRO A 118 17.97 -16.04 -11.13
C PRO A 118 16.89 -15.24 -11.86
N ASN A 119 16.89 -15.30 -13.19
CA ASN A 119 15.86 -14.65 -14.00
C ASN A 119 14.48 -15.29 -13.81
N LEU A 120 14.39 -16.63 -13.73
CA LEU A 120 13.14 -17.32 -13.44
C LEU A 120 12.60 -16.94 -12.07
N ALA A 121 13.44 -16.92 -11.04
CA ALA A 121 13.06 -16.50 -9.70
C ALA A 121 12.56 -15.05 -9.70
N TYR A 122 13.28 -14.16 -10.37
CA TYR A 122 12.92 -12.74 -10.50
C TYR A 122 11.54 -12.55 -11.16
N VAL A 123 11.33 -13.16 -12.32
CA VAL A 123 10.05 -13.11 -13.04
C VAL A 123 8.93 -13.76 -12.23
N PHE A 124 9.19 -14.90 -11.59
CA PHE A 124 8.22 -15.62 -10.77
C PHE A 124 7.73 -14.77 -9.59
N ILE A 125 8.62 -14.23 -8.77
CA ILE A 125 8.26 -13.41 -7.60
C ILE A 125 7.37 -12.24 -8.03
N PHE A 126 7.77 -11.55 -9.09
CA PHE A 126 7.01 -10.41 -9.58
C PHE A 126 5.68 -10.77 -10.25
N THR A 127 5.56 -11.98 -10.81
CA THR A 127 4.30 -12.51 -11.34
C THR A 127 3.36 -12.89 -10.21
N MET A 128 3.86 -13.60 -9.19
CA MET A 128 3.06 -13.97 -8.01
C MET A 128 2.59 -12.73 -7.25
N TRP A 129 3.43 -11.71 -7.19
CA TRP A 129 3.06 -10.41 -6.70
C TRP A 129 1.86 -9.84 -7.51
N SER A 130 1.86 -9.93 -8.85
CA SER A 130 0.76 -9.41 -9.69
C SER A 130 -0.54 -10.18 -9.46
N VAL A 131 -0.46 -11.51 -9.43
CA VAL A 131 -1.58 -12.40 -9.11
C VAL A 131 -2.16 -12.08 -7.72
N SER A 132 -1.30 -11.87 -6.73
CA SER A 132 -1.75 -11.54 -5.36
C SER A 132 -2.43 -10.16 -5.28
N PHE A 133 -1.99 -9.18 -6.10
CA PHE A 133 -2.67 -7.89 -6.21
C PHE A 133 -4.06 -8.04 -6.83
N GLU A 134 -4.20 -8.90 -7.84
CA GLU A 134 -5.50 -9.20 -8.43
C GLU A 134 -6.45 -9.86 -7.43
N ILE A 135 -5.95 -10.78 -6.59
CA ILE A 135 -6.71 -11.38 -5.50
C ILE A 135 -7.20 -10.30 -4.52
N LEU A 136 -6.33 -9.37 -4.13
CA LEU A 136 -6.70 -8.24 -3.27
C LEU A 136 -7.81 -7.38 -3.89
N VAL A 137 -7.68 -7.04 -5.18
CA VAL A 137 -8.70 -6.29 -5.92
C VAL A 137 -10.02 -7.05 -5.98
N ARG A 138 -10.00 -8.37 -6.23
CA ARG A 138 -11.20 -9.21 -6.26
C ARG A 138 -11.89 -9.27 -4.90
N GLU A 139 -11.15 -9.40 -3.80
CA GLU A 139 -11.73 -9.38 -2.45
C GLU A 139 -12.33 -8.01 -2.10
N LEU A 140 -11.71 -6.91 -2.54
CA LEU A 140 -12.28 -5.57 -2.41
C LEU A 140 -13.58 -5.41 -3.22
N LEU A 141 -13.61 -5.90 -4.47
CA LEU A 141 -14.81 -5.82 -5.30
C LEU A 141 -15.97 -6.67 -4.75
N LYS A 142 -15.70 -7.81 -4.10
CA LYS A 142 -16.72 -8.67 -3.48
C LYS A 142 -17.46 -7.98 -2.32
N ILE A 143 -16.79 -7.07 -1.61
CA ILE A 143 -17.38 -6.42 -0.43
C ILE A 143 -18.03 -5.07 -0.76
N HIS A 144 -17.76 -4.48 -1.93
CA HIS A 144 -18.37 -3.21 -2.36
C HIS A 144 -19.52 -3.45 -3.33
N ARG A 145 -20.46 -2.51 -3.39
CA ARG A 145 -21.57 -2.61 -4.34
C ARG A 145 -21.10 -2.42 -5.80
N PRO A 146 -21.78 -3.02 -6.79
CA PRO A 146 -21.40 -2.92 -8.20
C PRO A 146 -21.39 -1.49 -8.78
N ASP A 147 -22.12 -0.57 -8.17
CA ASP A 147 -22.23 0.85 -8.52
C ASP A 147 -21.21 1.75 -7.80
N SER A 148 -20.40 1.18 -6.90
CA SER A 148 -19.36 1.90 -6.16
C SER A 148 -18.33 2.56 -7.08
N LYS A 149 -17.67 3.62 -6.58
CA LYS A 149 -16.56 4.29 -7.30
C LYS A 149 -15.48 3.30 -7.71
N LEU A 150 -15.12 2.40 -6.79
CA LEU A 150 -14.16 1.32 -7.00
C LEU A 150 -14.56 0.43 -8.19
N ALA A 151 -15.78 -0.11 -8.17
CA ALA A 151 -16.26 -1.01 -9.21
C ALA A 151 -16.31 -0.30 -10.58
N ARG A 152 -16.76 0.96 -10.64
CA ARG A 152 -16.82 1.73 -11.90
C ARG A 152 -15.45 1.95 -12.54
N VAL A 153 -14.42 2.20 -11.72
CA VAL A 153 -13.04 2.41 -12.22
C VAL A 153 -12.40 1.09 -12.66
N LEU A 154 -12.62 0.00 -11.92
CA LEU A 154 -11.93 -1.27 -12.14
C LEU A 154 -12.63 -2.23 -13.11
N ARG A 155 -13.94 -2.06 -13.39
CA ARG A 155 -14.72 -2.99 -14.24
C ARG A 155 -14.16 -3.18 -15.64
N HIS A 156 -13.46 -2.19 -16.18
CA HIS A 156 -12.83 -2.24 -17.51
C HIS A 156 -11.30 -2.32 -17.44
N ASP A 157 -10.72 -2.48 -16.26
CA ASP A 157 -9.27 -2.58 -16.15
C ASP A 157 -8.80 -3.98 -16.57
N ARG A 158 -8.14 -4.04 -17.73
CA ARG A 158 -7.53 -5.26 -18.28
C ARG A 158 -6.01 -5.27 -18.12
N ARG A 159 -5.42 -4.27 -17.45
CA ARG A 159 -3.96 -4.13 -17.33
C ARG A 159 -3.32 -5.29 -16.58
N SER A 160 -3.96 -5.79 -15.52
CA SER A 160 -3.48 -6.98 -14.81
C SER A 160 -3.39 -8.18 -15.77
N LEU A 161 -4.48 -8.46 -16.50
CA LEU A 161 -4.51 -9.55 -17.49
C LEU A 161 -3.40 -9.42 -18.54
N TYR A 162 -3.22 -8.23 -19.13
CA TYR A 162 -2.16 -8.03 -20.12
C TYR A 162 -0.77 -8.20 -19.51
N SER A 163 -0.56 -7.71 -18.29
CA SER A 163 0.71 -7.86 -17.58
C SER A 163 1.01 -9.31 -17.25
N ASP A 164 0.01 -10.07 -16.82
CA ASP A 164 0.15 -11.48 -16.49
C ASP A 164 0.45 -12.32 -17.74
N VAL A 165 -0.20 -12.02 -18.87
CA VAL A 165 0.13 -12.65 -20.16
C VAL A 165 1.57 -12.33 -20.57
N ILE A 166 1.97 -11.06 -20.51
CA ILE A 166 3.35 -10.66 -20.84
C ILE A 166 4.35 -11.33 -19.89
N ASN A 167 4.04 -11.41 -18.59
CA ASN A 167 4.89 -12.08 -17.60
C ASN A 167 5.06 -13.57 -17.91
N VAL A 168 4.00 -14.28 -18.31
CA VAL A 168 4.08 -15.69 -18.73
C VAL A 168 4.94 -15.85 -19.98
N LEU A 169 4.79 -14.98 -20.97
CA LEU A 169 5.64 -14.98 -22.17
C LEU A 169 7.12 -14.74 -21.82
N ILE A 170 7.40 -13.78 -20.94
CA ILE A 170 8.75 -13.51 -20.43
C ILE A 170 9.28 -14.75 -19.69
N PHE A 171 8.48 -15.37 -18.82
CA PHE A 171 8.87 -16.55 -18.06
C PHE A 171 9.30 -17.71 -18.97
N ILE A 172 8.56 -17.96 -20.05
CA ILE A 172 8.93 -18.93 -21.08
C ILE A 172 10.19 -18.46 -21.83
N GLY A 173 10.28 -17.17 -22.17
CA GLY A 173 11.42 -16.58 -22.86
C GLY A 173 12.76 -16.71 -22.12
N VAL A 174 12.74 -16.70 -20.78
CA VAL A 174 13.95 -16.83 -19.94
C VAL A 174 14.71 -18.13 -20.20
N PHE A 175 14.03 -19.23 -20.57
CA PHE A 175 14.70 -20.50 -20.89
C PHE A 175 15.57 -20.42 -22.15
N PHE A 176 15.29 -19.48 -23.05
CA PHE A 176 16.01 -19.30 -24.31
C PHE A 176 17.01 -18.14 -24.22
N VAL A 177 16.60 -17.04 -23.59
CA VAL A 177 17.41 -15.83 -23.46
C VAL A 177 17.21 -15.26 -22.04
N PRO A 178 18.06 -15.64 -21.06
CA PRO A 178 17.80 -15.35 -19.66
C PRO A 178 17.61 -13.87 -19.34
N ILE A 179 18.41 -12.99 -19.94
CA ILE A 179 18.35 -11.53 -19.75
C ILE A 179 16.97 -10.91 -20.11
N ILE A 180 16.13 -11.62 -20.88
CA ILE A 180 14.74 -11.20 -21.15
C ILE A 180 13.94 -11.09 -19.84
N GLY A 181 14.26 -11.86 -18.81
CA GLY A 181 13.60 -11.73 -17.51
C GLY A 181 13.72 -10.31 -16.95
N LEU A 182 14.95 -9.78 -16.93
CA LEU A 182 15.24 -8.44 -16.45
C LEU A 182 14.74 -7.34 -17.40
N ILE A 183 15.02 -7.47 -18.69
CA ILE A 183 14.63 -6.47 -19.71
C ILE A 183 13.11 -6.42 -19.88
N GLY A 184 12.47 -7.58 -19.99
CA GLY A 184 11.02 -7.68 -20.08
C GLY A 184 10.36 -7.06 -18.86
N ARG A 185 10.94 -7.23 -17.67
CA ARG A 185 10.44 -6.60 -16.45
C ARG A 185 10.48 -5.08 -16.51
N PHE A 186 11.55 -4.48 -17.05
CA PHE A 186 11.62 -3.04 -17.26
C PHE A 186 10.44 -2.53 -18.09
N PHE A 187 10.12 -3.21 -19.21
CA PHE A 187 9.00 -2.81 -20.08
C PHE A 187 7.63 -3.00 -19.41
N VAL A 188 7.44 -4.10 -18.68
CA VAL A 188 6.20 -4.31 -17.91
C VAL A 188 6.03 -3.19 -16.87
N THR A 189 7.08 -2.84 -16.14
CA THR A 189 7.04 -1.73 -15.17
C THR A 189 6.73 -0.39 -15.85
N ALA A 190 7.36 -0.11 -16.99
CA ALA A 190 7.13 1.12 -17.76
C ALA A 190 5.67 1.26 -18.22
N LEU A 191 5.01 0.15 -18.58
CA LEU A 191 3.58 0.13 -18.92
C LEU A 191 2.69 0.64 -17.78
N TRP A 192 3.07 0.35 -16.52
CA TRP A 192 2.30 0.72 -15.34
C TRP A 192 2.54 2.15 -14.85
N VAL A 193 3.58 2.84 -15.34
CA VAL A 193 3.87 4.24 -14.96
C VAL A 193 2.69 5.15 -15.31
N PHE A 194 1.97 4.86 -16.40
CA PHE A 194 0.84 5.69 -16.83
C PHE A 194 -0.39 5.44 -15.96
N PRO A 195 -0.83 6.43 -15.16
CA PRO A 195 -1.93 6.26 -14.23
C PRO A 195 -3.26 5.97 -14.93
N TYR A 196 -4.24 5.47 -14.15
CA TYR A 196 -5.64 5.42 -14.55
C TYR A 196 -6.05 6.77 -15.17
N ARG A 197 -6.61 6.75 -16.38
CA ARG A 197 -7.46 7.86 -16.83
C ARG A 197 -8.72 7.78 -15.97
N ILE A 198 -8.81 8.62 -14.94
CA ILE A 198 -10.05 8.78 -14.18
C ILE A 198 -11.08 9.27 -15.21
N PRO A 199 -12.16 8.50 -15.49
CA PRO A 199 -13.17 8.94 -16.44
C PRO A 199 -13.74 10.29 -15.97
N ALA A 200 -13.89 11.24 -16.90
CA ALA A 200 -14.52 12.51 -16.61
C ALA A 200 -15.91 12.24 -15.98
N GLY A 201 -16.12 12.70 -14.74
CA GLY A 201 -17.38 12.48 -14.00
C GLY A 201 -17.29 11.63 -12.74
N VAL A 202 -16.10 11.13 -12.34
CA VAL A 202 -15.90 10.75 -10.93
C VAL A 202 -15.69 12.05 -10.14
N PRO A 203 -16.56 12.40 -9.17
CA PRO A 203 -16.34 13.59 -8.35
C PRO A 203 -14.96 13.46 -7.72
N LYS A 204 -14.07 14.43 -7.97
CA LYS A 204 -12.86 14.58 -7.16
C LYS A 204 -13.34 14.49 -5.72
N ALA A 205 -12.71 13.67 -4.90
CA ALA A 205 -12.93 13.76 -3.48
C ALA A 205 -12.65 15.23 -3.14
N GLU A 206 -13.70 16.02 -2.92
CA GLU A 206 -13.56 17.25 -2.19
C GLU A 206 -12.97 16.78 -0.87
N VAL A 207 -11.67 16.96 -0.72
CA VAL A 207 -11.08 17.13 0.60
C VAL A 207 -11.82 18.35 1.11
N LYS A 208 -12.96 18.12 1.76
CA LYS A 208 -13.50 19.10 2.66
C LYS A 208 -12.40 19.24 3.70
N GLN A 209 -11.55 20.25 3.52
CA GLN A 209 -11.07 21.07 4.62
C GLN A 209 -12.33 21.73 5.25
N GLY A 210 -13.29 20.92 5.67
CA GLY A 210 -14.22 21.28 6.70
C GLY A 210 -13.40 21.06 7.94
N GLU A 211 -12.99 22.16 8.57
CA GLU A 211 -12.55 22.21 9.95
C GLU A 211 -13.27 21.10 10.71
N THR A 212 -12.54 20.05 11.07
CA THR A 212 -13.07 19.14 12.08
C THR A 212 -13.16 20.02 13.30
N PRO A 213 -14.36 20.37 13.81
CA PRO A 213 -14.45 21.37 14.85
C PRO A 213 -13.58 20.87 15.99
N THR A 214 -12.67 21.73 16.40
CA THR A 214 -11.77 21.45 17.51
C THR A 214 -12.62 21.01 18.71
N ILE A 215 -12.04 20.25 19.63
CA ILE A 215 -12.79 19.74 20.80
C ILE A 215 -13.52 20.88 21.53
N ASP A 216 -12.96 22.09 21.50
CA ASP A 216 -13.57 23.29 22.06
C ASP A 216 -14.77 23.80 21.25
N GLU A 217 -14.72 23.80 19.92
CA GLU A 217 -15.85 24.18 19.06
C GLU A 217 -17.02 23.20 19.19
N LYS A 218 -16.74 21.90 19.30
CA LYS A 218 -17.79 20.89 19.59
C LYS A 218 -18.45 21.14 20.95
N ARG A 219 -17.67 21.45 21.99
CA ARG A 219 -18.20 21.77 23.32
C ARG A 219 -19.02 23.06 23.33
N VAL A 220 -18.63 24.06 22.54
CA VAL A 220 -19.38 25.32 22.41
C VAL A 220 -20.71 25.07 21.71
N GLN A 221 -20.73 24.27 20.64
CA GLN A 221 -21.96 23.90 19.94
C GLN A 221 -22.90 23.06 20.81
N GLU A 222 -22.39 22.08 21.55
CA GLU A 222 -23.19 21.31 22.53
C GLU A 222 -23.78 22.22 23.62
N ARG A 223 -22.99 23.15 24.18
CA ARG A 223 -23.48 24.11 25.17
C ARG A 223 -24.57 25.02 24.61
N GLN A 224 -24.43 25.49 23.37
CA GLN A 224 -25.44 26.33 22.72
C GLN A 224 -26.73 25.57 22.43
N GLN A 225 -26.65 24.28 22.07
CA GLN A 225 -27.82 23.43 21.91
C GLN A 225 -28.55 23.16 23.23
N LEU A 226 -27.80 22.91 24.32
CA LEU A 226 -28.37 22.72 25.65
C LEU A 226 -29.10 23.97 26.15
N VAL A 227 -28.53 25.16 25.92
CA VAL A 227 -29.17 26.46 26.28
C VAL A 227 -30.44 26.69 25.45
N LYS A 228 -30.43 26.39 24.15
CA LYS A 228 -31.63 26.49 23.30
C LYS A 228 -32.73 25.49 23.68
N GLY A 229 -32.36 24.34 24.25
CA GLY A 229 -33.29 23.33 24.77
C GLY A 229 -33.83 23.63 26.18
N GLY A 230 -33.58 24.83 26.73
CA GLY A 230 -34.05 25.23 28.06
C GLY A 230 -33.30 24.59 29.23
N ILE A 231 -32.19 23.88 28.97
CA ILE A 231 -31.36 23.26 30.01
C ILE A 231 -30.36 24.31 30.50
N ALA A 232 -30.50 24.76 31.75
CA ALA A 232 -29.56 25.68 32.36
C ALA A 232 -28.17 25.03 32.51
N VAL A 233 -27.20 25.49 31.73
CA VAL A 233 -25.81 25.00 31.79
C VAL A 233 -25.09 25.71 32.95
N GLU A 234 -24.93 25.02 34.07
CA GLU A 234 -24.19 25.52 35.23
C GLU A 234 -22.71 25.75 34.87
N LYS A 235 -22.14 26.93 35.21
CA LYS A 235 -20.72 27.22 34.95
C LYS A 235 -19.86 26.30 35.82
N PRO A 236 -18.81 25.65 35.27
CA PRO A 236 -17.93 24.82 36.09
C PRO A 236 -17.22 25.71 37.13
N LYS A 237 -17.35 25.34 38.42
CA LYS A 237 -16.59 25.97 39.51
C LYS A 237 -15.10 25.93 39.16
N LYS A 238 -14.44 27.09 39.10
CA LYS A 238 -12.99 27.22 38.86
C LYS A 238 -12.25 26.40 39.94
N LYS A 239 -11.79 25.19 39.61
CA LYS A 239 -10.80 24.48 40.43
C LYS A 239 -9.53 25.33 40.41
N HIS A 240 -9.24 25.98 41.54
CA HIS A 240 -7.96 26.65 41.78
C HIS A 240 -6.83 25.64 41.51
N LYS A 241 -6.00 25.94 40.51
CA LYS A 241 -4.73 25.24 40.31
C LYS A 241 -3.87 25.52 41.54
N ARG A 242 -3.79 24.58 42.48
CA ARG A 242 -2.72 24.58 43.48
C ARG A 242 -1.42 24.28 42.77
N PHE A 243 -0.67 25.35 42.53
CA PHE A 243 0.70 25.36 42.08
C PHE A 243 1.55 24.71 43.18
N PHE A 244 2.00 23.47 42.98
CA PHE A 244 3.00 22.86 43.86
C PHE A 244 4.38 23.32 43.41
N LEU A 245 4.85 24.43 43.98
CA LEU A 245 6.27 24.69 44.17
C LEU A 245 6.76 23.76 45.28
N ARG A 246 7.68 22.85 44.98
CA ARG A 246 8.51 22.22 46.01
C ARG A 246 9.96 22.58 45.73
N HIS A 247 10.49 23.50 46.54
CA HIS A 247 11.90 23.86 46.59
C HIS A 247 12.77 22.70 47.09
N ARG A 248 14.00 22.69 46.56
CA ARG A 248 15.25 22.07 47.04
C ARG A 248 15.25 21.48 48.46
N LYS A 249 15.80 20.27 48.59
CA LYS A 249 17.15 20.07 49.13
C LYS A 249 17.89 19.09 48.24
#